data_AF-A0A2I0NSL6-F1
#
_entry.id   AF-A0A2I0NSL6-F1
#
_cell.length_a   1.000
_cell.length_b   1.000
_cell.length_c   1.000
_cell.angle_alpha   90.00
_cell.angle_beta   90.00
_cell.angle_gamma   90.00
#
_symmetry.space_group_name_H-M   'P 1'
#
loop_
_entity.id
_entity.type
_entity.pdbx_description
1 polymer ?
#
loop_
_entity_poly.entity_id
_entity_poly.type
_entity_poly.pdbx_seq_one_letter_code
_entity_poly.pdbx_strand_id
1 'polypeptide(L)'
;MNEDGQWIVLMGLLTALGLFFLALIINQSALVGQTTAEGVLEFPKNDIRDLRSEIFDVYDSYGTLHAQGRLGDVEEDIIRISLERKNAVVHFGNDTPQDVSGRDLHPVTIHYNNGVTEYDEIVYY
;
A
#
# COMPACT_ATOMS: atom_id res chain seq x y z
N MET A 1 -18.42 29.48 -59.81
CA MET A 1 -18.18 29.23 -58.37
C MET A 1 -18.24 27.72 -58.20
N ASN A 2 -17.23 27.11 -57.57
CA ASN A 2 -17.01 25.65 -57.58
C ASN A 2 -17.51 25.06 -56.25
N GLU A 3 -18.81 24.78 -56.19
CA GLU A 3 -19.51 24.34 -54.97
C GLU A 3 -19.26 22.85 -54.67
N ASP A 4 -19.00 22.05 -55.71
CA ASP A 4 -18.81 20.59 -55.60
C ASP A 4 -17.49 20.22 -54.88
N GLY A 5 -16.42 20.96 -55.16
CA GLY A 5 -15.11 20.75 -54.52
C GLY A 5 -15.06 21.21 -53.06
N GLN A 6 -15.93 22.14 -52.65
CA GLN A 6 -15.95 22.64 -51.28
C GLN A 6 -16.53 21.62 -50.31
N TRP A 7 -17.52 20.84 -50.75
CA TRP A 7 -18.19 19.84 -49.91
C TRP A 7 -17.26 18.68 -49.56
N ILE A 8 -16.45 18.21 -50.51
CA ILE A 8 -15.47 17.14 -50.26
C ILE A 8 -14.36 17.59 -49.30
N VAL A 9 -13.92 18.84 -49.40
CA VAL A 9 -12.94 19.43 -48.48
C VAL A 9 -13.53 19.58 -47.08
N LEU A 10 -14.81 19.99 -46.98
CA LEU A 10 -15.50 20.12 -45.71
C LEU A 10 -15.66 18.76 -45.00
N MET A 11 -16.08 17.73 -45.72
CA MET A 11 -16.24 16.37 -45.16
C MET A 11 -14.90 15.75 -44.75
N GLY A 12 -13.84 16.00 -45.53
CA GLY A 12 -12.48 15.58 -45.19
C GLY A 12 -11.97 16.26 -43.92
N LEU A 13 -12.19 17.58 -43.78
CA LEU A 13 -11.83 18.33 -42.59
C LEU A 13 -12.57 17.82 -41.34
N LEU A 14 -13.87 17.54 -41.46
CA LEU A 14 -14.70 17.05 -40.37
C LEU A 14 -14.22 15.67 -39.89
N THR A 15 -13.87 14.79 -40.84
CA THR A 15 -13.32 13.46 -40.54
C THR A 15 -11.95 13.55 -39.88
N ALA A 16 -11.06 14.42 -40.38
CA ALA A 16 -9.74 14.64 -39.78
C ALA A 16 -9.84 15.18 -38.34
N LEU A 17 -10.77 16.11 -38.09
CA LEU A 17 -11.03 16.65 -36.76
C LEU A 17 -11.53 15.56 -35.81
N GLY A 18 -12.44 14.70 -36.26
CA GLY A 18 -12.95 13.57 -35.49
C GLY A 18 -11.85 12.57 -35.11
N LEU A 19 -10.98 12.22 -36.07
CA LEU A 19 -9.83 11.34 -35.83
C LEU A 19 -8.81 11.98 -34.88
N PHE A 20 -8.59 13.29 -34.97
CA PHE A 20 -7.70 14.01 -34.06
C PHE A 20 -8.20 13.96 -32.61
N PHE A 21 -9.49 14.22 -32.37
CA PHE A 21 -10.06 14.08 -31.03
C PHE A 21 -10.04 12.65 -30.53
N LEU A 22 -10.31 11.67 -31.39
CA LEU A 22 -10.21 10.25 -31.04
C LEU A 22 -8.79 9.89 -30.60
N ALA A 23 -7.77 10.36 -31.33
CA ALA A 23 -6.38 10.14 -30.97
C ALA A 23 -6.01 10.80 -29.62
N LEU A 24 -6.52 12.00 -29.33
CA LEU A 24 -6.30 12.66 -28.04
C LEU A 24 -6.92 11.88 -26.87
N ILE A 25 -8.12 11.34 -27.06
CA ILE A 25 -8.81 10.52 -26.04
C ILE A 25 -8.03 9.22 -25.80
N ILE A 26 -7.60 8.54 -26.87
CA ILE A 26 -6.80 7.31 -26.76
C ILE A 26 -5.47 7.59 -26.05
N ASN A 27 -4.79 8.68 -26.41
CA ASN A 27 -3.51 9.06 -25.80
C ASN A 27 -3.64 9.32 -24.29
N GLN A 28 -4.73 9.93 -23.84
CA GLN A 28 -4.99 10.13 -22.42
C GLN A 28 -5.46 8.85 -21.72
N SER A 29 -6.20 7.97 -22.40
CA SER A 29 -6.65 6.69 -21.82
C SER A 29 -5.50 5.75 -21.45
N ALA A 30 -4.40 5.78 -22.21
CA ALA A 30 -3.19 5.03 -21.90
C ALA A 30 -2.48 5.55 -20.64
N LEU A 31 -2.45 6.88 -20.45
CA LEU A 31 -1.84 7.54 -19.30
C LEU A 31 -2.62 7.32 -17.99
N VAL A 32 -3.96 7.38 -18.05
CA VAL A 32 -4.79 7.21 -16.85
C VAL A 32 -4.85 5.75 -16.40
N GLY A 33 -4.89 4.79 -17.34
CA GLY A 33 -4.88 3.36 -17.03
C GLY A 33 -3.62 2.86 -16.32
N GLN A 34 -2.48 3.53 -16.52
CA GLN A 34 -1.21 3.19 -15.87
C GLN A 34 -1.22 3.56 -14.36
N THR A 35 -1.74 4.74 -14.02
CA THR A 35 -1.73 5.24 -12.62
C THR A 35 -2.60 4.45 -11.64
N THR A 36 -3.69 3.83 -12.11
CA THR A 36 -4.57 3.01 -11.25
C THR A 36 -4.05 1.58 -11.07
N ALA A 37 -3.35 1.02 -12.05
CA ALA A 37 -2.73 -0.31 -11.95
C ALA A 37 -1.44 -0.30 -11.12
N GLU A 38 -0.65 0.79 -11.20
CA GLU A 38 0.52 0.99 -10.34
C GLU A 38 0.12 1.08 -8.86
N GLY A 39 -0.93 1.83 -8.51
CA GLY A 39 -1.40 1.95 -7.13
C GLY A 39 -1.92 0.65 -6.48
N VAL A 40 -2.32 -0.35 -7.27
CA VAL A 40 -2.74 -1.67 -6.77
C VAL A 40 -1.58 -2.67 -6.70
N LEU A 41 -0.59 -2.53 -7.59
CA LEU A 41 0.65 -3.31 -7.57
C LEU A 41 1.62 -2.86 -6.48
N GLU A 42 1.50 -1.62 -6.01
CA GLU A 42 2.33 -1.06 -4.94
C GLU A 42 1.90 -1.52 -3.54
N PHE A 43 0.84 -2.34 -3.40
CA PHE A 43 0.52 -2.93 -2.10
C PHE A 43 1.68 -3.83 -1.66
N PRO A 44 2.42 -3.47 -0.60
CA PRO A 44 3.70 -4.09 -0.28
C PRO A 44 3.47 -5.39 0.50
N LYS A 45 2.79 -6.37 -0.13
CA LYS A 45 2.36 -7.64 0.48
C LYS A 45 3.52 -8.39 1.12
N ASN A 46 4.67 -8.41 0.44
CA ASN A 46 5.86 -9.07 0.95
C ASN A 46 6.41 -8.34 2.18
N ASP A 47 6.43 -7.00 2.18
CA ASP A 47 6.96 -6.25 3.30
C ASP A 47 6.13 -6.37 4.56
N ILE A 48 4.79 -6.35 4.42
CA ILE A 48 3.87 -6.55 5.54
C ILE A 48 3.99 -7.99 6.07
N ARG A 49 4.12 -8.97 5.18
CA ARG A 49 4.26 -10.38 5.59
C ARG A 49 5.56 -10.63 6.35
N ASP A 50 6.66 -10.06 5.86
CA ASP A 50 7.98 -10.22 6.50
C ASP A 50 8.01 -9.51 7.85
N LEU A 51 7.45 -8.29 7.93
CA LEU A 51 7.30 -7.54 9.19
C LEU A 51 6.47 -8.32 10.21
N ARG A 52 5.36 -8.92 9.77
CA ARG A 52 4.51 -9.76 10.64
C ARG A 52 5.27 -10.96 11.19
N SER A 53 6.08 -11.62 10.37
CA SER A 53 6.91 -12.74 10.84
C SER A 53 7.89 -12.28 11.92
N GLU A 54 8.55 -11.15 11.71
CA GLU A 54 9.54 -10.60 12.64
C GLU A 54 8.90 -10.17 13.97
N ILE A 55 7.71 -9.56 13.93
CA ILE A 55 6.93 -9.23 15.14
C ILE A 55 6.54 -10.50 15.90
N PHE A 56 6.10 -11.56 15.21
CA PHE A 56 5.76 -12.82 15.89
C PHE A 56 6.97 -13.49 16.53
N ASP A 57 8.14 -13.45 15.89
CA ASP A 57 9.37 -14.00 16.48
C ASP A 57 9.76 -13.25 17.78
N VAL A 58 9.55 -11.93 17.82
CA VAL A 58 9.72 -11.14 19.05
C VAL A 58 8.72 -11.54 20.13
N TYR A 59 7.46 -11.78 19.78
CA TYR A 59 6.45 -12.20 20.74
C TYR A 59 6.67 -13.62 21.27
N ASP A 60 7.13 -14.55 20.44
CA ASP A 60 7.47 -15.91 20.87
C ASP A 60 8.64 -15.91 21.88
N SER A 61 9.56 -14.96 21.70
CA SER A 61 10.70 -14.74 22.61
C SER A 61 10.46 -13.69 23.70
N TYR A 62 9.24 -13.14 23.79
CA TYR A 62 8.86 -12.04 24.69
C TYR A 62 9.24 -12.29 26.15
N GLY A 63 8.92 -13.47 26.68
CA GLY A 63 9.21 -13.81 28.07
C GLY A 63 10.71 -13.76 28.41
N THR A 64 11.57 -14.11 27.47
CA THR A 64 13.03 -14.07 27.64
C THR A 64 13.61 -12.67 27.46
N LEU A 65 13.11 -11.92 26.48
CA LEU A 65 13.54 -10.55 26.19
C LEU A 65 13.10 -9.58 27.29
N HIS A 66 11.88 -9.74 27.80
CA HIS A 66 11.36 -8.97 28.92
C HIS A 66 12.14 -9.26 30.22
N ALA A 67 12.45 -10.53 30.50
CA ALA A 67 13.27 -10.90 31.66
C ALA A 67 14.71 -10.37 31.60
N GLN A 68 15.24 -10.15 30.40
CA GLN A 68 16.57 -9.56 30.17
C GLN A 68 16.55 -8.03 30.05
N GLY A 69 15.38 -7.38 30.07
CA GLY A 69 15.23 -5.94 29.87
C GLY A 69 15.56 -5.46 28.46
N ARG A 70 15.62 -6.37 27.48
CA ARG A 70 16.02 -6.10 26.08
C ARG A 70 14.84 -5.90 25.13
N LEU A 71 13.62 -6.04 25.64
CA LEU A 71 12.40 -5.92 24.85
C LEU A 71 12.31 -4.56 24.14
N GLY A 72 12.55 -3.47 24.88
CA GLY A 72 12.52 -2.12 24.32
C GLY A 72 13.60 -1.87 23.26
N ASP A 73 14.79 -2.47 23.41
CA ASP A 73 15.88 -2.34 22.43
C ASP A 73 15.50 -3.01 21.09
N VAL A 74 14.89 -4.19 21.16
CA VAL A 74 14.45 -4.94 19.97
C VAL A 74 13.27 -4.24 19.29
N GLU A 75 12.34 -3.69 20.07
CA GLU A 75 11.23 -2.90 19.55
C GLU A 75 11.75 -1.65 18.81
N GLU A 76 12.66 -0.90 19.41
CA GLU A 76 13.25 0.29 18.80
C GLU A 76 14.02 -0.04 17.53
N ASP A 77 14.77 -1.14 17.51
CA ASP A 77 15.52 -1.56 16.31
C ASP A 77 14.59 -1.94 15.15
N ILE A 78 13.46 -2.61 15.40
CA ILE A 78 12.48 -2.93 14.35
C ILE A 78 11.84 -1.65 13.80
N ILE A 79 11.51 -0.69 14.67
CA ILE A 79 10.97 0.62 14.25
C ILE A 79 12.01 1.37 13.41
N ARG A 80 13.28 1.36 13.84
CA ARG A 80 14.38 2.04 13.13
C ARG A 80 14.62 1.42 11.75
N ILE A 81 14.68 0.09 11.66
CA ILE A 81 14.91 -0.65 10.41
C ILE A 81 13.75 -0.46 9.44
N SER A 82 12.50 -0.52 9.92
CA SER A 82 11.32 -0.29 9.08
C SER A 82 11.27 1.15 8.53
N LEU A 83 11.66 2.13 9.34
CA LEU A 83 11.76 3.52 8.91
C LEU A 83 12.91 3.73 7.89
N GLU A 84 14.10 3.19 8.15
CA GLU A 84 15.28 3.39 7.30
C GLU A 84 15.22 2.63 5.97
N ARG A 85 14.75 1.38 5.97
CA ARG A 85 14.77 0.52 4.77
C ARG A 85 13.48 0.54 3.97
N LYS A 86 12.34 0.71 4.65
CA LYS A 86 11.03 0.58 4.02
C LYS A 86 10.26 1.90 3.96
N ASN A 87 10.82 3.00 4.51
CA ASN A 87 10.12 4.27 4.71
C ASN A 87 8.74 4.07 5.36
N ALA A 88 8.63 3.07 6.24
CA ALA A 88 7.38 2.70 6.88
C ALA A 88 7.49 2.95 8.37
N VAL A 89 6.53 3.70 8.90
CA VAL A 89 6.30 3.82 10.33
C VAL A 89 5.55 2.58 10.77
N VAL A 90 6.17 1.81 11.65
CA VAL A 90 5.55 0.64 12.27
C VAL A 90 5.40 0.92 13.75
N HIS A 91 4.18 0.78 14.28
CA HIS A 91 3.95 0.72 15.71
C HIS A 91 3.35 -0.63 16.04
N PHE A 92 3.94 -1.31 17.01
CA PHE A 92 3.42 -2.58 17.51
C PHE A 92 3.50 -2.61 19.03
N GLY A 93 2.53 -3.26 19.65
CA GLY A 93 2.43 -3.30 21.10
C GLY A 93 1.49 -4.40 21.59
N ASN A 94 1.77 -4.88 22.80
CA ASN A 94 0.91 -5.77 23.56
C ASN A 94 0.01 -4.90 24.42
N ASP A 95 -1.31 -5.04 24.22
CA ASP A 95 -2.28 -4.51 25.19
C ASP A 95 -2.59 -5.58 26.24
N THR A 96 -3.09 -5.12 27.39
CA THR A 96 -3.44 -5.96 28.54
C THR A 96 -4.24 -7.21 28.11
N PRO A 97 -3.92 -8.40 28.68
CA PRO A 97 -4.56 -9.65 28.29
C PRO A 97 -6.08 -9.54 28.37
N GLN A 98 -6.76 -9.89 27.28
CA GLN A 98 -8.21 -9.88 27.19
C GLN A 98 -8.73 -11.32 27.12
N ASP A 99 -9.76 -11.61 27.92
CA ASP A 99 -10.48 -12.87 27.82
C ASP A 99 -11.30 -12.88 26.52
N VAL A 100 -10.82 -13.65 25.54
CA VAL A 100 -11.53 -13.88 24.29
C VAL A 100 -11.90 -15.36 24.23
N SER A 101 -13.19 -15.64 24.46
CA SER A 101 -13.76 -16.99 24.42
C SER A 101 -13.17 -17.96 25.47
N GLY A 102 -12.91 -17.49 26.69
CA GLY A 102 -12.42 -18.32 27.81
C GLY A 102 -10.92 -18.59 27.76
N ARG A 103 -10.17 -17.79 27.00
CA ARG A 103 -8.71 -17.86 26.87
C ARG A 103 -8.15 -16.45 27.07
N ASP A 104 -7.17 -16.34 27.96
CA ASP A 104 -6.37 -15.12 28.09
C ASP A 104 -5.50 -15.01 26.83
N LEU A 105 -5.90 -14.11 25.92
CA LEU A 105 -5.16 -13.82 24.69
C LEU A 105 -4.55 -12.43 24.81
N HIS A 106 -3.34 -12.28 24.30
CA HIS A 106 -2.65 -11.00 24.20
C HIS A 106 -2.95 -10.38 22.84
N PRO A 107 -3.74 -9.30 22.78
CA PRO A 107 -3.91 -8.56 21.53
C PRO A 107 -2.60 -7.86 21.16
N VAL A 108 -2.07 -8.24 20.00
CA VAL A 108 -0.96 -7.57 19.33
C VAL A 108 -1.55 -6.64 18.29
N THR A 109 -1.39 -5.34 18.50
CA THR A 109 -1.79 -4.32 17.52
C THR A 109 -0.60 -3.99 16.64
N ILE A 110 -0.77 -3.98 15.33
CA ILE A 110 0.25 -3.61 14.34
C ILE A 110 -0.33 -2.49 13.49
N HIS A 111 0.31 -1.33 13.54
CA HIS A 111 0.02 -0.18 12.68
C HIS A 111 1.18 0.00 11.72
N TYR A 112 0.92 -0.09 10.41
CA TYR A 112 1.90 0.12 9.35
C TYR A 112 1.47 1.30 8.48
N ASN A 113 2.37 2.24 8.26
CA ASN A 113 2.14 3.37 7.36
C ASN A 113 3.41 3.75 6.61
N ASN A 114 3.41 3.65 5.28
CA ASN A 114 4.53 4.05 4.42
C ASN A 114 4.28 5.32 3.60
N GLY A 115 3.29 6.15 4.00
CA GLY A 115 2.90 7.37 3.30
C GLY A 115 1.99 7.16 2.08
N VAL A 116 1.81 5.92 1.63
CA VAL A 116 0.92 5.55 0.50
C VAL A 116 -0.15 4.55 0.94
N THR A 117 0.21 3.57 1.76
CA THR A 117 -0.66 2.52 2.29
C THR A 117 -0.67 2.56 3.82
N GLU A 118 -1.87 2.53 4.39
CA GLU A 118 -2.12 2.37 5.82
C GLU A 118 -2.72 0.98 6.06
N TYR A 119 -2.16 0.26 7.03
CA TYR A 119 -2.60 -1.08 7.40
C TYR A 119 -2.61 -1.24 8.91
N ASP A 120 -3.78 -1.60 9.44
CA ASP A 120 -4.00 -1.85 10.86
C ASP A 120 -4.44 -3.32 11.05
N GLU A 121 -3.72 -4.06 11.89
CA GLU A 121 -4.08 -5.42 12.28
C GLU A 121 -4.14 -5.51 13.82
N ILE A 122 -5.16 -6.19 14.32
CA ILE A 122 -5.23 -6.63 15.72
C ILE A 122 -5.27 -8.15 15.69
N VAL A 123 -4.20 -8.78 16.15
CA VAL A 123 -4.07 -10.24 16.22
C VAL A 123 -4.14 -10.68 17.67
N TYR A 124 -4.99 -11.66 17.96
CA TYR A 124 -5.08 -12.27 19.28
C TYR A 124 -4.19 -13.51 19.31
N TYR A 125 -3.17 -13.51 20.16
CA TYR A 125 -2.25 -14.64 20.35
C TYR A 125 -2.29 -15.17 21.78
#